data_AF-A0A972SNG3-F1
#
_entry.id   AF-A0A972SNG3-F1
#
_cell.length_a   1.000
_cell.length_b   1.000
_cell.length_c   1.000
_cell.angle_alpha   90.00
_cell.angle_beta   90.00
_cell.angle_gamma   90.00
#
_symmetry.space_group_name_H-M   'P 1'
#
loop_
_entity.id
_entity.type
_entity.pdbx_description
1 polymer ?
#
loop_
_entity_poly.entity_id
_entity_poly.type
_entity_poly.pdbx_seq_one_letter_code
_entity_poly.pdbx_strand_id
1 'polypeptide(L)'
;MENCRSTGQQPIPEGDTIFDYAAKVGIPHDILLLHWQEFKARYSEEGAKHQKDWRAVYRNSVRGNWYKLWRMDGNGARALTNLGEQAKRAHTKESA
;
A
#
# COMPACT_ATOMS: atom_id res chain seq x y z
N MET A 1 -0.83 -8.79 -11.77
CA MET A 1 -0.42 -9.49 -10.53
C MET A 1 -0.68 -10.96 -10.76
N GLU A 2 0.26 -11.88 -10.45
CA GLU A 2 -0.03 -13.31 -10.58
C GLU A 2 -1.26 -13.66 -9.73
N ASN A 3 -2.13 -14.52 -10.26
CA ASN A 3 -3.44 -14.91 -9.71
C ASN A 3 -3.33 -15.55 -8.31
N CYS A 4 -3.04 -14.75 -7.28
CA CYS A 4 -2.95 -15.19 -5.88
C CYS A 4 -4.33 -15.56 -5.30
N ARG A 5 -5.43 -15.27 -6.01
CA ARG A 5 -6.77 -15.70 -5.59
C ARG A 5 -6.92 -17.23 -5.55
N SER A 6 -6.10 -17.99 -6.29
CA SER A 6 -6.27 -19.45 -6.37
C SER A 6 -5.38 -20.26 -5.42
N THR A 7 -4.39 -19.65 -4.74
CA THR A 7 -3.39 -20.40 -3.94
C THR A 7 -3.36 -20.04 -2.45
N GLY A 8 -4.18 -19.08 -2.00
CA GLY A 8 -4.19 -18.64 -0.59
C GLY A 8 -2.88 -17.99 -0.12
N GLN A 9 -1.91 -17.76 -1.02
CA GLN A 9 -0.67 -17.07 -0.69
C GLN A 9 -0.91 -15.58 -0.55
N GLN A 10 -0.44 -15.01 0.56
CA GLN A 10 -0.39 -13.57 0.72
C GLN A 10 0.50 -12.98 -0.39
N PRO A 11 0.02 -11.97 -1.13
CA PRO A 11 0.76 -11.40 -2.26
C PRO A 11 2.09 -10.79 -1.82
N ILE A 12 2.14 -10.23 -0.61
CA ILE A 12 3.36 -9.79 0.09
C ILE A 12 3.60 -10.79 1.23
N PRO A 13 4.75 -11.47 1.29
CA PRO A 13 5.06 -12.41 2.38
C PRO A 13 5.29 -11.66 3.70
N GLU A 14 4.93 -12.25 4.83
CA GLU A 14 5.07 -11.63 6.17
C GLU A 14 6.50 -11.17 6.49
N GLY A 15 7.51 -11.84 5.93
CA GLY A 15 8.93 -11.47 6.07
C GLY A 15 9.44 -10.44 5.05
N ASP A 16 8.58 -9.75 4.30
CA ASP A 16 9.05 -8.70 3.37
C ASP A 16 9.62 -7.51 4.15
N THR A 17 10.81 -7.07 3.75
CA THR A 17 11.54 -5.90 4.30
C THR A 17 10.74 -4.61 4.39
N ILE A 18 9.58 -4.54 3.74
CA ILE A 18 8.68 -3.40 3.85
C ILE A 18 8.08 -3.25 5.24
N PHE A 19 7.81 -4.35 5.95
CA PHE A 19 7.27 -4.32 7.30
C PHE A 19 8.32 -3.79 8.30
N ASP A 20 9.58 -4.23 8.16
CA ASP A 20 10.70 -3.69 8.94
C ASP A 20 10.88 -2.19 8.70
N TYR A 21 10.80 -1.77 7.43
CA TYR A 21 10.86 -0.35 7.08
C TYR A 21 9.71 0.43 7.71
N ALA A 22 8.47 -0.05 7.56
CA ALA A 22 7.28 0.58 8.11
C ALA A 22 7.39 0.75 9.63
N ALA A 23 7.84 -0.29 10.35
CA ALA A 23 8.10 -0.21 11.78
C ALA A 23 9.19 0.83 12.11
N LYS A 24 10.33 0.79 11.41
CA LYS A 24 11.46 1.72 11.60
C LYS A 24 11.06 3.18 11.40
N VAL A 25 10.23 3.45 10.40
CA VAL A 25 9.73 4.80 10.11
C VAL A 25 8.31 5.02 10.61
N GLY A 26 7.85 4.28 11.61
CA GLY A 26 6.57 4.50 12.28
C GLY A 26 5.35 4.63 11.36
N ILE A 27 5.31 3.96 10.21
CA ILE A 27 4.12 3.87 9.36
C ILE A 27 3.19 2.82 9.98
N PRO A 28 1.97 3.20 10.41
CA PRO A 28 0.98 2.27 10.93
C PRO A 28 0.59 1.20 9.91
N HIS A 29 0.28 0.00 10.40
CA HIS A 29 -0.08 -1.14 9.55
C HIS A 29 -1.31 -0.86 8.69
N ASP A 30 -2.30 -0.14 9.21
CA ASP A 30 -3.51 0.25 8.49
C ASP A 30 -3.22 1.20 7.32
N ILE A 31 -2.27 2.13 7.49
CA ILE A 31 -1.79 3.00 6.39
C ILE A 31 -1.05 2.17 5.34
N LEU A 32 -0.23 1.20 5.76
CA LEU A 32 0.49 0.31 4.85
C LEU A 32 -0.48 -0.59 4.04
N LEU A 33 -1.54 -1.08 4.70
CA LEU A 33 -2.62 -1.84 4.07
C LEU A 33 -3.39 -0.97 3.07
N LEU A 34 -3.71 0.27 3.42
CA LEU A 34 -4.34 1.22 2.50
C LEU A 34 -3.47 1.49 1.27
N HIS A 35 -2.15 1.65 1.47
CA HIS A 35 -1.21 1.80 0.36
C HIS A 35 -1.17 0.56 -0.54
N TRP A 36 -1.28 -0.64 0.04
CA TRP A 36 -1.42 -1.89 -0.72
C TRP A 36 -2.71 -1.91 -1.56
N GLN A 37 -3.83 -1.44 -1.02
CA GLN A 37 -5.10 -1.36 -1.76
C GLN A 37 -4.98 -0.41 -2.96
N GLU A 38 -4.41 0.77 -2.78
CA GLU A 38 -4.15 1.73 -3.87
C GLU A 38 -3.20 1.17 -4.93
N PHE A 39 -2.14 0.48 -4.48
CA PHE A 39 -1.22 -0.19 -5.39
C PHE A 39 -1.93 -1.27 -6.21
N LYS A 40 -2.77 -2.08 -5.58
CA LYS A 40 -3.58 -3.08 -6.29
C LYS A 40 -4.52 -2.45 -7.30
N ALA A 41 -5.29 -1.44 -6.91
CA ALA A 41 -6.23 -0.76 -7.80
C ALA A 41 -5.50 -0.26 -9.06
N ARG A 42 -4.44 0.53 -8.89
CA ARG A 42 -3.66 1.10 -10.00
C ARG A 42 -3.08 0.06 -10.97
N TYR A 43 -2.59 -1.06 -10.45
CA TYR A 43 -1.96 -2.11 -11.26
C TYR A 43 -2.93 -3.23 -11.66
N SER A 44 -4.23 -3.08 -11.38
CA SER A 44 -5.32 -3.93 -11.87
C SER A 44 -6.19 -3.23 -12.92
N GLU A 45 -6.00 -1.92 -13.15
CA GLU A 45 -6.65 -1.17 -14.23
C GLU A 45 -6.38 -1.79 -15.61
N GLU A 46 -7.36 -1.69 -16.51
CA GLU A 46 -7.23 -2.16 -17.88
C GLU A 46 -6.06 -1.44 -18.59
N GLY A 47 -5.19 -2.21 -19.25
CA GLY A 47 -4.00 -1.67 -19.92
C GLY A 47 -2.81 -1.35 -18.99
N ALA A 48 -2.91 -1.63 -17.68
CA ALA A 48 -1.80 -1.43 -16.76
C ALA A 48 -0.60 -2.32 -17.13
N LYS A 49 0.59 -1.72 -17.19
CA LYS A 49 1.83 -2.45 -17.48
C LYS A 49 2.19 -3.36 -16.31
N HIS A 50 2.22 -4.66 -16.58
CA HIS A 50 2.72 -5.66 -15.65
C HIS A 50 4.24 -5.54 -15.48
N GLN A 51 4.67 -5.26 -14.25
CA GLN A 51 6.09 -5.20 -13.90
C GLN A 51 6.54 -6.58 -13.39
N LYS A 52 7.63 -7.11 -13.95
CA LYS A 52 8.20 -8.42 -13.56
C LYS A 52 8.58 -8.45 -12.08
N ASP A 53 9.12 -7.35 -11.56
CA ASP A 53 9.41 -7.17 -10.13
C ASP A 53 8.50 -6.11 -9.50
N TRP A 54 7.19 -6.38 -9.52
CA TRP A 54 6.20 -5.49 -8.92
C TRP A 54 6.40 -5.31 -7.42
N ARG A 55 7.02 -6.27 -6.72
CA ARG A 55 7.31 -6.18 -5.28
C ARG A 55 8.34 -5.09 -5.00
N ALA A 56 9.40 -4.99 -5.80
CA ALA A 56 10.33 -3.86 -5.69
C ALA A 56 9.63 -2.52 -5.96
N VAL A 57 8.73 -2.46 -6.94
CA VAL A 57 7.94 -1.25 -7.23
C VAL A 57 7.05 -0.88 -6.05
N TYR A 58 6.36 -1.85 -5.43
CA TYR A 58 5.56 -1.62 -4.23
C TYR A 58 6.40 -1.05 -3.09
N ARG A 59 7.54 -1.69 -2.77
CA ARG A 59 8.46 -1.21 -1.73
C ARG A 59 8.93 0.23 -1.99
N ASN A 60 9.30 0.54 -3.24
CA ASN A 60 9.71 1.90 -3.62
C ASN A 60 8.56 2.89 -3.52
N SER A 61 7.34 2.48 -3.86
CA SER A 61 6.15 3.32 -3.78
C SER A 61 5.80 3.71 -2.34
N VAL A 62 5.97 2.79 -1.40
CA VAL A 62 5.76 3.03 0.03
C VAL A 62 6.84 3.98 0.55
N ARG A 63 8.13 3.70 0.27
CA ARG A 63 9.26 4.55 0.71
C ARG A 63 9.15 5.97 0.17
N GLY A 64 8.66 6.12 -1.06
CA GLY A 64 8.44 7.42 -1.69
C GLY A 64 7.08 8.06 -1.42
N ASN A 65 6.18 7.41 -0.65
CA ASN A 65 4.82 7.86 -0.42
C ASN A 65 4.11 8.32 -1.71
N TRP A 66 4.16 7.49 -2.78
CA TRP A 66 3.74 7.88 -4.14
C TRP A 66 2.30 8.38 -4.21
N TYR A 67 1.40 7.78 -3.43
CA TYR A 67 -0.01 8.15 -3.36
C TYR A 67 -0.30 9.28 -2.34
N LYS A 68 0.74 9.78 -1.66
CA LYS A 68 0.67 10.87 -0.68
C LYS A 68 -0.36 10.62 0.43
N LEU A 69 -0.50 9.37 0.88
CA LEU A 69 -1.57 8.95 1.81
C LEU A 69 -1.33 9.42 3.25
N TRP A 70 -0.07 9.55 3.67
CA TRP A 70 0.27 10.01 5.01
C TRP A 70 1.19 11.23 5.01
N ARG A 71 1.19 11.93 6.13
CA ARG A 71 2.10 13.01 6.49
C ARG A 71 2.62 12.78 7.90
N MET A 72 3.79 13.34 8.21
CA MET A 72 4.22 13.45 9.60
C MET A 72 3.37 14.53 10.29
N ASP A 73 2.85 14.22 11.47
CA ASP A 73 2.24 15.20 12.36
C ASP A 73 3.28 15.87 13.26
N GLY A 74 2.84 16.82 14.08
CA GLY A 74 3.72 17.56 15.00
C GLY A 74 4.34 16.70 16.10
N ASN A 75 3.87 15.46 16.29
CA ASN A 75 4.36 14.52 17.29
C ASN A 75 5.21 13.39 16.67
N GLY A 76 5.53 13.50 15.38
CA GLY A 76 6.29 12.50 14.63
C GLY A 76 5.49 11.23 14.27
N ALA A 77 4.19 11.20 14.54
CA ALA A 77 3.31 10.13 14.09
C ALA A 77 2.91 10.35 12.62
N ARG A 78 2.48 9.27 11.96
CA ARG A 78 2.03 9.31 10.56
C ARG A 78 0.52 9.39 10.57
N ALA A 79 -0.01 10.55 10.21
CA ALA A 79 -1.44 10.80 10.07
C ALA A 79 -1.84 10.78 8.59
N LEU A 80 -3.07 10.36 8.29
CA LEU A 80 -3.59 10.42 6.92
C LEU A 80 -3.67 11.86 6.43
N THR A 81 -3.37 12.05 5.14
CA THR A 81 -3.68 13.28 4.42
C THR A 81 -5.13 13.26 3.96
N ASN A 82 -5.61 14.36 3.37
CA ASN A 82 -6.91 14.37 2.69
C ASN A 82 -7.01 13.29 1.60
N LEU A 83 -5.90 13.02 0.88
CA LEU A 83 -5.85 11.96 -0.13
C LEU A 83 -5.93 10.57 0.54
N GLY A 84 -5.24 10.40 1.67
CA GLY A 84 -5.34 9.19 2.48
C GLY A 84 -6.76 8.91 2.98
N GLU A 85 -7.44 9.94 3.49
CA GLU A 85 -8.84 9.83 3.94
C GLU A 85 -9.80 9.50 2.78
N GLN A 86 -9.59 10.09 1.60
CA GLN A 86 -10.37 9.77 0.40
C GLN A 86 -10.16 8.32 -0.04
N ALA A 87 -8.91 7.87 -0.13
CA ALA A 87 -8.58 6.49 -0.46
C ALA A 87 -9.21 5.51 0.55
N LYS A 88 -9.10 5.80 1.85
CA LYS A 88 -9.70 4.98 2.91
C LYS A 88 -11.21 4.84 2.71
N ARG A 89 -11.90 5.92 2.37
CA ARG A 89 -13.35 5.91 2.10
C ARG A 89 -13.70 5.15 0.82
N ALA A 90 -12.88 5.24 -0.23
CA ALA A 90 -13.08 4.50 -1.47
C ALA A 90 -13.01 2.97 -1.22
N HIS A 91 -11.96 2.51 -0.52
CA HIS A 91 -11.77 1.08 -0.23
C HIS A 91 -12.72 0.52 0.83
N THR A 92 -13.18 1.35 1.77
CA THR A 92 -14.22 0.93 2.74
C THR A 92 -15.55 0.65 2.04
N LYS A 93 -15.89 1.42 1.00
CA LYS A 93 -17.13 1.22 0.22
C LYS A 93 -17.07 0.01 -0.70
N GLU A 94 -15.89 -0.41 -1.15
CA GLU A 94 -15.72 -1.59 -2.02
C GLU A 94 -15.84 -2.92 -1.26
N SER A 95 -15.80 -2.89 0.08
CA SER A 95 -15.91 -4.08 0.95
C SER A 95 -17.31 -4.30 1.53
N ALA A 96 -18.31 -3.52 1.13
CA ALA A 96 -19.71 -3.58 1.59
C ALA A 96 -20.65 -3.94 0.43
#